data_AF-I8IGS2-F1
#
_entry.id   AF-I8IGS2-F1
#
_cell.length_a   1.000
_cell.length_b   1.000
_cell.length_c   1.000
_cell.angle_alpha   90.00
_cell.angle_beta   90.00
_cell.angle_gamma   90.00
#
_symmetry.space_group_name_H-M   'P 1'
#
loop_
_entity.id
_entity.type
_entity.pdbx_description
1 polymer ?
#
loop_
_entity_poly.entity_id
_entity_poly.type
_entity_poly.pdbx_seq_one_letter_code
_entity_poly.pdbx_strand_id
1 'polypeptide(L)'
;MLLGALHMSIAHPEDPRCHCVEKGKTDADSGPYLRLAEQSQQSDTPVVSLELKAPETLFLESPLALEVILRRNDTDPRSCIFYWPPDIAARFVLLRHTSHGLERVEVAERRSEAPDVLYVGDWRQYLFELQPHESSRYLELLHSYRRVLRPGERYELLWPGAKTCIWDWGDIQDHLDMELRRRESCISIVGGSNISFTVEEGERTFPSPEPSPPSEPLSRVYVCTLSTQVLLPFFFGC
;
A
#
# COMPACT_ATOMS: atom_id res chain seq x y z
N MET A 1 0.90 79.94 -1.50
CA MET A 1 0.70 79.49 -0.11
C MET A 1 0.80 77.97 -0.13
N LEU A 2 1.94 77.35 0.28
CA LEU A 2 2.24 76.84 1.64
C LEU A 2 1.21 75.76 2.06
N LEU A 3 1.49 74.48 2.38
CA LEU A 3 2.61 73.64 2.90
C LEU A 3 2.60 72.28 2.12
N GLY A 4 3.60 71.41 2.04
CA GLY A 4 4.63 71.00 3.00
C GLY A 4 4.18 69.77 3.82
N ALA A 5 4.52 68.55 3.40
CA ALA A 5 4.54 67.38 4.30
C ALA A 5 5.67 66.41 3.90
N LEU A 6 6.50 66.09 4.90
CA LEU A 6 7.67 65.24 4.89
C LEU A 6 7.32 63.74 4.92
N HIS A 7 8.17 62.95 4.26
CA HIS A 7 8.76 61.66 4.68
C HIS A 7 7.88 60.62 5.40
N MET A 8 7.81 59.41 4.81
CA MET A 8 8.23 58.16 5.49
C MET A 8 8.56 57.09 4.44
N SER A 9 9.85 56.75 4.34
CA SER A 9 10.32 55.52 3.72
C SER A 9 9.77 54.33 4.50
N ILE A 10 9.08 53.41 3.83
CA ILE A 10 8.90 52.05 4.32
C ILE A 10 9.37 51.11 3.21
N ALA A 11 10.37 50.31 3.58
CA ALA A 11 10.99 49.27 2.78
C ALA A 11 9.94 48.35 2.17
N HIS A 12 10.06 48.09 0.86
CA HIS A 12 9.40 46.93 0.26
C HIS A 12 10.03 45.67 0.84
N PRO A 13 9.26 44.73 1.40
CA PRO A 13 9.80 43.44 1.79
C PRO A 13 10.23 42.69 0.54
N GLU A 14 11.48 42.21 0.62
CA GLU A 14 12.15 41.32 -0.32
C GLU A 14 11.22 40.19 -0.80
N ASP A 15 11.22 40.03 -2.12
CA ASP A 15 10.74 38.89 -2.87
C ASP A 15 11.21 37.57 -2.22
N PRO A 16 10.30 36.68 -1.76
CA PRO A 16 10.72 35.36 -1.30
C PRO A 16 11.10 34.55 -2.53
N ARG A 17 12.37 34.66 -2.94
CA ARG A 17 13.02 33.70 -3.83
C ARG A 17 12.62 32.31 -3.38
N CYS A 18 11.87 31.61 -4.23
CA CYS A 18 11.67 30.19 -4.11
C CYS A 18 13.05 29.52 -4.08
N HIS A 19 13.50 29.15 -2.89
CA HIS A 19 14.62 28.26 -2.74
C HIS A 19 14.15 26.89 -3.23
N CYS A 20 14.39 26.62 -4.52
CA CYS A 20 14.49 25.27 -5.01
C CYS A 20 15.63 24.61 -4.25
N VAL A 21 15.29 23.85 -3.21
CA VAL A 21 16.22 22.88 -2.64
C VAL A 21 16.43 21.83 -3.73
N GLU A 22 17.62 21.83 -4.33
CA GLU A 22 18.09 20.70 -5.13
C GLU A 22 17.97 19.44 -4.28
N LYS A 23 16.94 18.64 -4.56
CA LYS A 23 16.83 17.30 -4.00
C LYS A 23 17.90 16.47 -4.71
N GLY A 24 18.79 15.92 -3.90
CA GLY A 24 19.97 15.17 -4.34
C GLY A 24 19.68 14.23 -5.50
N LYS A 25 20.58 14.31 -6.48
CA LYS A 25 20.72 13.43 -7.62
C LYS A 25 20.90 11.98 -7.13
N THR A 26 19.80 11.22 -7.16
CA THR A 26 19.86 9.77 -7.23
C THR A 26 19.79 9.41 -8.71
N ASP A 27 20.93 9.14 -9.33
CA ASP A 27 20.99 8.63 -10.70
C ASP A 27 20.48 7.19 -10.72
N ALA A 28 19.18 7.06 -10.96
CA ALA A 28 18.54 5.89 -11.56
C ALA A 28 17.36 6.46 -12.36
N ASP A 29 17.60 6.77 -13.63
CA ASP A 29 16.61 7.42 -14.50
C ASP A 29 15.45 6.47 -14.83
N SER A 30 14.48 6.41 -13.92
CA SER A 30 13.19 5.73 -14.09
C SER A 30 12.21 6.56 -14.94
N GLY A 31 12.65 7.73 -15.44
CA GLY A 31 11.89 8.65 -16.27
C GLY A 31 11.20 8.05 -17.51
N PRO A 32 11.79 7.09 -18.27
CA PRO A 32 11.15 6.61 -19.50
C PRO A 32 9.93 5.70 -19.26
N TYR A 33 9.72 5.23 -18.03
CA TYR A 33 8.64 4.28 -17.71
C TYR A 33 7.42 4.92 -17.05
N LEU A 34 7.51 6.20 -16.65
CA LEU A 34 6.39 6.97 -16.14
C LEU A 34 5.50 7.41 -17.30
N ARG A 35 4.52 6.57 -17.68
CA ARG A 35 3.47 7.01 -18.60
C ARG A 35 2.45 7.83 -17.83
N LEU A 36 2.52 9.15 -18.03
CA LEU A 36 1.48 10.15 -17.74
C LEU A 36 1.17 10.40 -16.25
N ALA A 37 1.89 11.33 -15.65
CA ALA A 37 1.53 11.90 -14.35
C ALA A 37 0.63 13.15 -14.45
N GLU A 38 0.47 13.80 -15.61
CA GLU A 38 -0.16 15.13 -15.68
C GLU A 38 -1.06 15.35 -16.91
N GLN A 39 -1.89 14.37 -17.29
CA GLN A 39 -3.03 14.72 -18.14
C GLN A 39 -4.13 15.25 -17.23
N SER A 40 -4.37 16.56 -17.35
CA SER A 40 -5.47 17.35 -16.78
C SER A 40 -6.59 16.47 -16.20
N GLN A 41 -6.55 16.30 -14.88
CA GLN A 41 -7.58 15.57 -14.15
C GLN A 41 -8.93 16.22 -14.42
N GLN A 42 -9.90 15.41 -14.83
CA GLN A 42 -11.29 15.86 -14.87
C GLN A 42 -11.72 16.09 -13.41
N SER A 43 -12.23 17.27 -13.08
CA SER A 43 -12.57 17.68 -11.71
C SER A 43 -13.61 16.81 -10.99
N ASP A 44 -14.22 15.83 -11.69
CA ASP A 44 -15.30 14.97 -11.19
C ASP A 44 -14.91 13.48 -11.15
N THR A 45 -13.61 13.14 -11.23
CA THR A 45 -13.13 11.75 -11.06
C THR A 45 -12.34 11.61 -9.75
N PRO A 46 -12.49 10.50 -9.03
CA PRO A 46 -11.67 10.23 -7.86
C PRO A 46 -10.19 10.11 -8.24
N VAL A 47 -9.33 10.54 -7.31
CA VAL A 47 -7.88 10.51 -7.48
C VAL A 47 -7.32 9.41 -6.60
N VAL A 48 -6.78 8.36 -7.24
CA VAL A 48 -6.23 7.20 -6.54
C VAL A 48 -4.72 7.13 -6.78
N SER A 49 -3.95 6.89 -5.73
CA SER A 49 -2.53 6.55 -5.82
C SER A 49 -2.31 5.11 -5.41
N LEU A 50 -1.22 4.52 -5.93
CA LEU A 50 -0.75 3.20 -5.54
C LEU A 50 0.63 3.33 -4.90
N GLU A 51 0.80 2.69 -3.75
CA GLU A 51 2.09 2.50 -3.08
C GLU A 51 2.41 1.01 -3.00
N LEU A 52 3.67 0.67 -3.27
CA LEU A 52 4.23 -0.66 -3.17
C LEU A 52 5.09 -0.77 -1.92
N LYS A 53 4.96 -1.88 -1.19
CA LYS A 53 5.88 -2.27 -0.12
C LYS A 53 6.30 -3.71 -0.29
N ALA A 54 7.58 -3.99 -0.08
CA ALA A 54 8.10 -5.35 -0.03
C ALA A 54 9.26 -5.43 0.95
N PRO A 55 9.59 -6.62 1.45
CA PRO A 55 10.88 -6.86 2.09
C PRO A 55 12.03 -6.51 1.15
N GLU A 56 13.16 -6.06 1.73
CA GLU A 56 14.39 -5.82 0.97
C GLU A 56 14.95 -7.11 0.32
N THR A 57 14.58 -8.27 0.86
CA THR A 57 15.00 -9.58 0.39
C THR A 57 13.79 -10.48 0.13
N LEU A 58 13.70 -11.04 -1.08
CA LEU A 58 12.72 -12.06 -1.46
C LEU A 58 13.41 -13.40 -1.68
N PHE A 59 12.76 -14.49 -1.29
CA PHE A 59 13.31 -15.84 -1.36
C PHE A 59 12.61 -16.65 -2.44
N LEU A 60 13.35 -17.29 -3.33
CA LEU A 60 12.77 -18.00 -4.47
C LEU A 60 11.92 -19.20 -4.10
N GLU A 61 12.10 -19.83 -2.93
CA GLU A 61 11.30 -20.97 -2.49
C GLU A 61 10.07 -20.54 -1.67
N SER A 62 10.05 -19.30 -1.18
CA SER A 62 8.89 -18.70 -0.51
C SER A 62 7.89 -18.07 -1.50
N PRO A 63 6.65 -17.78 -1.07
CA PRO A 63 5.73 -16.96 -1.84
C PRO A 63 6.33 -15.58 -2.12
N LEU A 64 6.52 -15.26 -3.41
CA LEU A 64 6.93 -13.92 -3.85
C LEU A 64 5.71 -13.01 -3.75
N ALA A 65 5.62 -12.23 -2.68
CA ALA A 65 4.50 -11.34 -2.43
C ALA A 65 5.00 -9.93 -2.10
N LEU A 66 4.25 -8.93 -2.56
CA LEU A 66 4.41 -7.54 -2.14
C LEU A 66 3.07 -7.03 -1.59
N GLU A 67 3.13 -6.01 -0.75
CA GLU A 67 1.95 -5.28 -0.31
C GLU A 67 1.65 -4.15 -1.29
N VAL A 68 0.40 -4.08 -1.73
CA VAL A 68 -0.14 -2.97 -2.51
C VAL A 68 -1.08 -2.18 -1.65
N ILE A 69 -0.90 -0.86 -1.68
CA ILE A 69 -1.71 0.09 -0.93
C ILE A 69 -2.35 1.04 -1.95
N LEU A 70 -3.67 0.97 -2.07
CA LEU A 70 -4.46 1.92 -2.85
C LEU A 70 -4.95 3.01 -1.90
N ARG A 71 -4.68 4.27 -2.22
CA ARG A 71 -5.09 5.42 -1.41
C ARG A 71 -5.87 6.42 -2.23
N ARG A 72 -6.97 6.89 -1.68
CA ARG A 72 -7.74 7.99 -2.26
C ARG A 72 -7.23 9.35 -1.77
N ASN A 73 -7.00 10.27 -2.72
CA ASN A 73 -6.32 11.55 -2.49
C ASN A 73 -7.14 12.78 -2.90
N ASP A 74 -8.36 12.60 -3.40
CA ASP A 74 -9.30 13.70 -3.64
C ASP A 74 -10.08 14.09 -2.38
N THR A 75 -10.78 15.22 -2.46
CA THR A 75 -11.59 15.77 -1.36
C THR A 75 -13.09 15.53 -1.55
N ASP A 76 -13.52 14.73 -2.52
CA ASP A 76 -14.95 14.44 -2.72
C ASP A 76 -15.46 13.62 -1.51
N PRO A 77 -16.61 13.98 -0.92
CA PRO A 77 -17.12 13.32 0.28
C PRO A 77 -17.81 11.98 0.01
N ARG A 78 -18.17 11.66 -1.23
CA ARG A 78 -18.81 10.38 -1.57
C ARG A 78 -17.77 9.29 -1.63
N SER A 79 -18.06 8.07 -1.21
CA SER A 79 -17.25 6.88 -1.50
C SER A 79 -17.13 6.66 -3.00
N CYS A 80 -16.13 5.89 -3.44
CA CYS A 80 -16.05 5.47 -4.84
C CYS A 80 -15.83 3.97 -4.95
N ILE A 81 -16.45 3.39 -5.97
CA ILE A 81 -16.22 2.00 -6.37
C ILE A 81 -15.59 1.96 -7.75
N PHE A 82 -14.67 1.03 -7.98
CA PHE A 82 -14.02 0.90 -9.29
C PHE A 82 -13.52 -0.51 -9.57
N TYR A 83 -13.44 -0.83 -10.86
CA TYR A 83 -12.84 -2.08 -11.33
C TYR A 83 -11.33 -2.07 -11.10
N TRP A 84 -10.85 -3.14 -10.48
CA TRP A 84 -9.46 -3.43 -10.20
C TRP A 84 -9.11 -4.85 -10.64
N PRO A 85 -8.26 -5.03 -11.66
CA PRO A 85 -8.03 -6.34 -12.27
C PRO A 85 -7.31 -7.31 -11.30
N PRO A 86 -7.52 -8.63 -11.45
CA PRO A 86 -6.92 -9.64 -10.56
C PRO A 86 -5.40 -9.79 -10.65
N ASP A 87 -4.82 -9.48 -11.82
CA ASP A 87 -3.38 -9.64 -12.07
C ASP A 87 -2.81 -8.26 -12.43
N ILE A 88 -2.64 -7.44 -11.39
CA ILE A 88 -1.93 -6.16 -11.53
C ILE A 88 -0.42 -6.36 -11.60
N ALA A 89 0.11 -7.51 -11.14
CA ALA A 89 1.51 -7.85 -11.29
C ALA A 89 1.95 -7.85 -12.76
N ALA A 90 1.08 -8.25 -13.70
CA ALA A 90 1.34 -8.15 -15.14
C ALA A 90 1.48 -6.71 -15.67
N ARG A 91 1.20 -5.69 -14.86
CA ARG A 91 1.31 -4.27 -15.22
C ARG A 91 2.56 -3.59 -14.67
N PHE A 92 3.29 -4.22 -13.74
CA PHE A 92 4.53 -3.64 -13.25
C PHE A 92 5.63 -3.70 -14.30
N VAL A 93 6.62 -2.84 -14.13
CA VAL A 93 7.87 -2.86 -14.88
C VAL A 93 8.95 -3.42 -13.98
N LEU A 94 9.56 -4.54 -14.39
CA LEU A 94 10.72 -5.11 -13.71
C LEU A 94 12.01 -4.58 -14.33
N LEU A 95 12.88 -4.04 -13.50
CA LEU A 95 14.22 -3.59 -13.86
C LEU A 95 15.24 -4.39 -13.05
N ARG A 96 16.33 -4.81 -13.68
CA ARG A 96 17.45 -5.50 -13.05
C ARG A 96 18.62 -4.53 -12.94
N HIS A 97 19.30 -4.52 -11.79
CA HIS A 97 20.57 -3.82 -11.65
C HIS A 97 21.68 -4.62 -12.33
N THR A 98 22.42 -3.95 -13.20
CA THR A 98 23.62 -4.49 -13.84
C THR A 98 24.81 -3.55 -13.66
N SER A 99 26.01 -3.98 -14.05
CA SER A 99 27.19 -3.11 -14.11
C SER A 99 27.02 -1.91 -15.04
N HIS A 100 26.08 -1.97 -15.98
CA HIS A 100 25.80 -0.91 -16.96
C HIS A 100 24.59 -0.04 -16.60
N GLY A 101 23.96 -0.28 -15.45
CA GLY A 101 22.75 0.42 -15.01
C GLY A 101 21.52 -0.49 -14.96
N LEU A 102 20.33 0.11 -15.04
CA LEU A 102 19.06 -0.60 -14.99
C LEU A 102 18.68 -1.17 -16.35
N GLU A 103 18.45 -2.48 -16.41
CA GLU A 103 17.96 -3.17 -17.60
C GLU A 103 16.52 -3.66 -17.40
N ARG A 104 15.63 -3.41 -18.36
CA ARG A 104 14.28 -3.95 -18.33
C ARG A 104 14.31 -5.47 -18.51
N VAL A 105 13.58 -6.18 -17.65
CA VAL A 105 13.39 -7.63 -17.74
C VAL A 105 11.98 -7.92 -18.25
N GLU A 106 11.90 -8.67 -19.34
CA GLU A 106 10.61 -9.08 -19.91
C GLU A 106 9.99 -10.19 -19.06
N VAL A 107 8.82 -9.90 -18.49
CA VAL A 107 8.01 -10.85 -17.73
C VAL A 107 6.86 -11.30 -18.62
N ALA A 108 6.55 -12.59 -18.63
CA ALA A 108 5.45 -13.12 -19.43
C ALA A 108 4.14 -12.39 -19.07
N GLU A 109 3.61 -11.62 -20.03
CA GLU A 109 2.41 -10.82 -19.82
C GLU A 109 1.16 -11.70 -19.91
N ARG A 110 0.40 -11.81 -18.82
CA ARG A 110 -1.00 -12.24 -18.85
C ARG A 110 -1.88 -11.06 -18.50
N ARG A 111 -2.10 -10.18 -19.47
CA ARG A 111 -3.00 -9.05 -19.28
C ARG A 111 -4.43 -9.53 -19.47
N SER A 112 -5.23 -9.40 -18.42
CA SER A 112 -6.68 -9.50 -18.55
C SER A 112 -7.19 -8.18 -19.11
N GLU A 113 -7.96 -8.26 -20.20
CA GLU A 113 -8.68 -7.08 -20.70
C GLU A 113 -9.77 -6.70 -19.69
N ALA A 114 -9.96 -5.39 -19.50
CA ALA A 114 -11.06 -4.92 -18.67
C ALA A 114 -12.39 -5.26 -19.37
N PRO A 115 -13.42 -5.72 -18.64
CA PRO A 115 -14.72 -5.96 -19.24
C PRO A 115 -15.36 -4.65 -19.72
N ASP A 116 -16.36 -4.73 -20.59
CA ASP A 116 -17.16 -3.55 -20.96
C ASP A 116 -18.19 -3.19 -19.87
N VAL A 117 -18.65 -4.21 -19.14
CA VAL A 117 -19.65 -4.13 -18.07
C VAL A 117 -19.22 -5.04 -16.92
N LEU A 118 -19.36 -4.55 -15.69
CA LEU A 118 -19.11 -5.29 -14.46
C LEU A 118 -20.40 -5.39 -13.65
N TYR A 119 -20.88 -6.61 -13.41
CA TYR A 119 -22.04 -6.85 -12.55
C TYR A 119 -21.62 -6.81 -11.08
N VAL A 120 -22.30 -6.00 -10.28
CA VAL A 120 -22.04 -5.85 -8.85
C VAL A 120 -22.88 -6.87 -8.09
N GLY A 121 -22.34 -8.08 -7.97
CA GLY A 121 -22.94 -9.15 -7.17
C GLY A 121 -22.29 -9.31 -5.80
N ASP A 122 -22.85 -10.21 -4.99
CA ASP A 122 -22.38 -10.52 -3.62
C ASP A 122 -20.89 -10.87 -3.55
N TRP A 123 -20.35 -11.47 -4.61
CA TRP A 123 -18.97 -11.94 -4.68
C TRP A 123 -17.95 -10.84 -4.98
N ARG A 124 -18.39 -9.58 -5.19
CA ARG A 124 -17.56 -8.36 -5.34
C ARG A 124 -16.28 -8.54 -6.16
N GLN A 125 -16.35 -9.36 -7.21
CA GLN A 125 -15.16 -9.77 -7.93
C GLN A 125 -14.56 -8.56 -8.64
N TYR A 126 -13.27 -8.31 -8.38
CA TYR A 126 -12.51 -7.25 -9.04
C TYR A 126 -13.08 -5.84 -8.80
N LEU A 127 -13.88 -5.67 -7.76
CA LEU A 127 -14.49 -4.42 -7.37
C LEU A 127 -13.87 -3.93 -6.07
N PHE A 128 -13.32 -2.73 -6.10
CA PHE A 128 -12.78 -2.06 -4.92
C PHE A 128 -13.68 -0.90 -4.53
N GLU A 129 -13.81 -0.68 -3.22
CA GLU A 129 -14.47 0.48 -2.63
C GLU A 129 -13.42 1.26 -1.84
N LEU A 130 -13.44 2.59 -1.95
CA LEU A 130 -12.61 3.49 -1.14
C LEU A 130 -13.45 4.65 -0.61
N GLN A 131 -13.53 4.73 0.71
CA GLN A 131 -14.07 5.88 1.41
C GLN A 131 -13.14 7.11 1.23
N PRO A 132 -13.64 8.34 1.44
CA PRO A 132 -12.80 9.53 1.39
C PRO A 132 -11.59 9.41 2.32
N HIS A 133 -10.39 9.69 1.81
CA HIS A 133 -9.11 9.61 2.52
C HIS A 133 -8.70 8.20 3.00
N GLU A 134 -9.45 7.15 2.62
CA GLU A 134 -9.14 5.78 3.01
C GLU A 134 -7.99 5.19 2.19
N SER A 135 -7.37 4.15 2.76
CA SER A 135 -6.47 3.27 2.05
C SER A 135 -6.90 1.81 2.18
N SER A 136 -6.90 1.08 1.07
CA SER A 136 -7.03 -0.38 1.05
C SER A 136 -5.66 -1.02 0.87
N ARG A 137 -5.41 -2.14 1.56
CA ARG A 137 -4.14 -2.87 1.53
C ARG A 137 -4.38 -4.34 1.24
N TYR A 138 -3.58 -4.93 0.35
CA TYR A 138 -3.62 -6.35 0.05
C TYR A 138 -2.26 -6.86 -0.43
N LEU A 139 -2.09 -8.18 -0.45
CA LEU A 139 -0.88 -8.82 -0.96
C LEU A 139 -1.06 -9.20 -2.44
N GLU A 140 -0.10 -8.81 -3.27
CA GLU A 140 -0.01 -9.18 -4.67
C GLU A 140 1.08 -10.24 -4.87
N LEU A 141 0.74 -11.34 -5.57
CA LEU A 141 1.65 -12.45 -5.80
C LEU A 141 2.38 -12.30 -7.13
N LEU A 142 3.71 -12.33 -7.09
CA LEU A 142 4.59 -12.20 -8.26
C LEU A 142 4.88 -13.55 -8.93
N HIS A 143 3.86 -14.39 -9.12
CA HIS A 143 4.06 -15.76 -9.64
C HIS A 143 4.73 -15.79 -11.02
N SER A 144 4.39 -14.85 -11.91
CA SER A 144 4.96 -14.74 -13.25
C SER A 144 6.45 -14.36 -13.25
N TYR A 145 6.93 -13.74 -12.16
CA TYR A 145 8.29 -13.22 -12.03
C TYR A 145 9.30 -14.32 -11.67
N ARG A 146 8.84 -15.39 -11.00
CA ARG A 146 9.72 -16.47 -10.49
C ARG A 146 10.65 -17.07 -11.55
N ARG A 147 10.23 -17.08 -12.82
CA ARG A 147 11.02 -17.63 -13.94
C ARG A 147 12.17 -16.72 -14.40
N VAL A 148 12.05 -15.42 -14.16
CA VAL A 148 13.03 -14.42 -14.64
C VAL A 148 13.96 -13.94 -13.54
N LEU A 149 13.53 -14.01 -12.27
CA LEU A 149 14.35 -13.68 -11.12
C LEU A 149 15.52 -14.66 -10.96
N ARG A 150 16.65 -14.16 -10.48
CA ARG A 150 17.89 -14.92 -10.24
C ARG A 150 18.41 -14.65 -8.83
N PRO A 151 18.85 -15.68 -8.09
CA PRO A 151 19.50 -15.49 -6.79
C PRO A 151 20.73 -14.59 -6.89
N GLY A 152 20.96 -13.77 -5.86
CA GLY A 152 22.04 -12.79 -5.77
C GLY A 152 21.83 -11.53 -6.61
N GLU A 153 20.81 -11.47 -7.48
CA GLU A 153 20.52 -10.28 -8.27
C GLU A 153 19.59 -9.30 -7.54
N ARG A 154 19.79 -8.01 -7.81
CA ARG A 154 18.96 -6.93 -7.31
C ARG A 154 18.04 -6.41 -8.41
N TYR A 155 16.79 -6.15 -8.05
CA TYR A 155 15.76 -5.67 -8.96
C TYR A 155 15.07 -4.42 -8.41
N GLU A 156 14.51 -3.63 -9.32
CA GLU A 156 13.49 -2.62 -9.02
C GLU A 156 12.17 -3.03 -9.68
N LEU A 157 11.08 -2.85 -8.95
CA LEU A 157 9.73 -3.04 -9.47
C LEU A 157 9.02 -1.69 -9.43
N LEU A 158 8.53 -1.27 -10.60
CA LEU A 158 7.91 0.03 -10.80
C LEU A 158 6.44 -0.13 -11.19
N TRP A 159 5.59 0.68 -10.56
CA TRP A 159 4.24 0.92 -11.01
C TRP A 159 4.22 2.06 -12.05
N PRO A 160 3.94 1.77 -13.33
CA PRO A 160 3.96 2.79 -14.38
C PRO A 160 2.72 3.70 -14.39
N GLY A 161 1.71 3.40 -13.57
CA GLY A 161 0.40 4.05 -13.61
C GLY A 161 -0.65 3.25 -14.39
N ALA A 162 -1.92 3.54 -14.13
CA ALA A 162 -3.03 2.93 -14.85
C ALA A 162 -4.24 3.86 -14.93
N LYS A 163 -5.15 3.53 -15.84
CA LYS A 163 -6.49 4.11 -15.88
C LYS A 163 -7.52 3.00 -15.74
N THR A 164 -8.59 3.26 -15.02
CA THR A 164 -9.80 2.43 -14.99
C THR A 164 -11.02 3.29 -15.30
N CYS A 165 -11.84 2.82 -16.23
CA CYS A 165 -13.00 3.57 -16.72
C CYS A 165 -14.32 2.95 -16.26
N ILE A 166 -14.27 1.87 -15.49
CA ILE A 166 -15.45 1.26 -14.87
C ILE A 166 -15.40 1.64 -13.39
N TRP A 167 -16.23 2.60 -13.01
CA TRP A 167 -16.30 3.13 -11.66
C TRP A 167 -17.60 3.90 -11.45
N ASP A 168 -17.99 4.13 -10.20
CA ASP A 168 -19.03 5.10 -9.85
C ASP A 168 -18.80 5.68 -8.45
N TRP A 169 -19.55 6.72 -8.13
CA TRP A 169 -19.66 7.26 -6.77
C TRP A 169 -20.69 6.48 -5.97
N GLY A 170 -20.44 6.32 -4.67
CA GLY A 170 -21.28 5.56 -3.73
C GLY A 170 -20.59 4.29 -3.25
N ASP A 171 -21.28 3.54 -2.41
CA ASP A 171 -20.78 2.30 -1.83
C ASP A 171 -21.18 1.10 -2.69
N ILE A 172 -20.53 -0.05 -2.49
CA ILE A 172 -20.92 -1.32 -3.14
C ILE A 172 -22.37 -1.68 -2.79
N GLN A 173 -22.81 -1.37 -1.57
CA GLN A 173 -24.17 -1.65 -1.11
C GLN A 173 -25.23 -0.90 -1.94
N ASP A 174 -24.95 0.34 -2.34
CA ASP A 174 -25.85 1.14 -3.17
C ASP A 174 -25.97 0.59 -4.60
N HIS A 175 -24.98 -0.21 -5.02
CA HIS A 175 -24.85 -0.72 -6.38
C HIS A 175 -25.12 -2.22 -6.47
N LEU A 176 -25.55 -2.89 -5.40
CA LEU A 176 -25.87 -4.31 -5.45
C LEU A 176 -26.93 -4.59 -6.52
N ASP A 177 -26.70 -5.66 -7.28
CA ASP A 177 -27.52 -6.08 -8.42
C ASP A 177 -27.60 -5.07 -9.57
N MET A 178 -26.66 -4.13 -9.64
CA MET A 178 -26.51 -3.17 -10.73
C MET A 178 -25.33 -3.51 -11.64
N GLU A 179 -25.36 -2.92 -12.83
CA GLU A 179 -24.26 -2.97 -13.81
C GLU A 179 -23.43 -1.68 -13.74
N LEU A 180 -22.14 -1.81 -13.47
CA LEU A 180 -21.18 -0.75 -13.72
C LEU A 180 -20.73 -0.81 -15.17
N ARG A 181 -20.97 0.26 -15.91
CA ARG A 181 -20.57 0.39 -17.30
C ARG A 181 -19.34 1.27 -17.42
N ARG A 182 -18.59 1.08 -18.50
CA ARG A 182 -17.50 1.98 -18.86
C ARG A 182 -18.01 3.43 -18.99
N ARG A 183 -17.35 4.35 -18.30
CA ARG A 183 -17.56 5.80 -18.36
C ARG A 183 -16.58 6.46 -19.32
N GLU A 184 -16.95 7.65 -19.81
CA GLU A 184 -16.05 8.49 -20.60
C GLU A 184 -14.89 9.03 -19.76
N SER A 185 -15.18 9.41 -18.52
CA SER A 185 -14.19 9.81 -17.54
C SER A 185 -13.59 8.57 -16.85
N CYS A 186 -12.27 8.52 -16.73
CA CYS A 186 -11.56 7.39 -16.12
C CYS A 186 -10.81 7.86 -14.88
N ILE A 187 -10.82 7.04 -13.83
CA ILE A 187 -9.94 7.22 -12.68
C ILE A 187 -8.51 6.99 -13.16
N SER A 188 -7.63 7.93 -12.82
CA SER A 188 -6.18 7.78 -12.99
C SER A 188 -5.58 7.26 -11.70
N ILE A 189 -4.94 6.09 -11.75
CA ILE A 189 -4.11 5.57 -10.67
C ILE A 189 -2.68 6.04 -10.92
N VAL A 190 -2.24 6.99 -10.11
CA VAL A 190 -0.95 7.69 -10.28
C VAL A 190 0.21 6.70 -10.31
N GLY A 191 1.08 6.84 -11.31
CA GLY A 191 2.31 6.07 -11.46
C GLY A 191 3.46 6.61 -10.60
N GLY A 192 4.53 5.83 -10.50
CA GLY A 192 5.80 6.27 -9.88
C GLY A 192 6.13 5.66 -8.52
N SER A 193 5.26 4.83 -7.95
CA SER A 193 5.68 3.99 -6.83
C SER A 193 6.65 2.92 -7.32
N ASN A 194 7.78 2.80 -6.64
CA ASN A 194 8.77 1.78 -6.88
C ASN A 194 9.27 1.18 -5.57
N ILE A 195 9.75 -0.05 -5.67
CA ILE A 195 10.46 -0.77 -4.60
C ILE A 195 11.69 -1.43 -5.19
N SER A 196 12.69 -1.66 -4.35
CA SER A 196 13.87 -2.45 -4.71
C SER A 196 13.98 -3.65 -3.79
N PHE A 197 14.38 -4.79 -4.34
CA PHE A 197 14.63 -6.00 -3.56
C PHE A 197 15.77 -6.81 -4.16
N THR A 198 16.44 -7.58 -3.31
CA THR A 198 17.42 -8.61 -3.68
C THR A 198 16.74 -9.97 -3.63
N VAL A 199 17.06 -10.85 -4.56
CA VAL A 199 16.54 -12.22 -4.61
C VAL A 199 17.57 -13.17 -4.03
N GLU A 200 17.16 -14.03 -3.11
CA GLU A 200 18.00 -15.06 -2.50
C GLU A 200 17.46 -16.47 -2.81
N GLU A 201 18.35 -17.45 -2.77
CA GLU A 201 18.01 -18.86 -2.85
C GLU A 201 17.47 -19.37 -1.51
N GLY A 202 16.67 -20.45 -1.54
CA GLY A 202 16.10 -21.05 -0.34
C GLY A 202 14.75 -20.45 0.08
N GLU A 203 14.37 -20.78 1.31
CA GLU A 203 13.14 -20.34 1.97
C GLU A 203 13.43 -19.28 3.04
N ARG A 204 12.49 -18.34 3.23
CA ARG A 204 12.56 -17.38 4.32
C ARG A 204 12.60 -18.11 5.66
N THR A 205 13.73 -17.98 6.36
CA THR A 205 13.84 -18.49 7.73
C THR A 205 13.29 -17.47 8.71
N PHE A 206 12.34 -17.89 9.53
CA PHE A 206 11.98 -17.14 10.73
C PHE A 206 12.86 -17.65 11.86
N PRO A 207 13.52 -16.76 12.64
CA PRO A 207 14.22 -17.22 13.82
C PRO A 207 13.23 -17.95 14.71
N SER A 208 13.56 -19.19 15.07
CA SER A 208 12.74 -19.97 16.00
C SER A 208 12.61 -19.16 17.31
N PRO A 209 11.43 -19.10 17.94
CA PRO A 209 11.29 -18.46 19.23
C PRO A 209 12.35 -19.04 20.18
N GLU A 210 13.10 -18.16 20.84
CA GLU A 210 14.07 -18.60 21.84
C GLU A 210 13.34 -19.50 22.86
N PRO A 211 13.87 -20.70 23.17
CA PRO A 211 13.23 -21.57 24.14
C PRO A 211 13.05 -20.79 25.43
N SER A 212 11.80 -20.66 25.88
CA SER A 212 11.48 -19.96 27.12
C SER A 212 12.37 -20.51 28.24
N PRO A 213 13.01 -19.64 29.05
CA PRO A 213 13.88 -20.09 30.12
C PRO A 213 13.10 -21.07 31.02
N PRO A 214 13.73 -22.14 31.53
CA PRO A 214 13.06 -23.10 32.38
C PRO A 214 12.40 -22.33 33.53
N SER A 215 11.07 -22.39 33.60
CA SER A 215 10.31 -21.77 34.67
C SER A 215 10.84 -22.30 36.00
N GLU A 216 11.35 -21.39 36.84
CA GLU A 216 11.83 -21.71 38.18
C GLU A 216 10.74 -22.48 38.93
N PRO A 217 11.09 -23.55 39.67
CA PRO A 217 10.11 -24.29 40.44
C PRO A 217 9.46 -23.34 41.45
N LEU A 218 8.15 -23.13 41.29
CA LEU A 218 7.32 -22.39 42.25
C LEU A 218 7.58 -22.95 43.65
N SER A 219 8.24 -22.13 44.48
CA SER A 219 8.49 -22.39 45.88
C SER A 219 7.22 -22.92 46.54
N ARG A 220 7.30 -24.15 47.08
CA ARG A 220 6.27 -24.73 47.94
C ARG A 220 6.01 -23.76 49.09
N VAL A 221 4.91 -23.01 49.00
CA VAL A 221 4.36 -22.29 50.15
C VAL A 221 3.82 -23.35 51.11
N TYR A 222 4.59 -23.63 52.16
CA TYR A 222 4.09 -24.36 53.31
C TYR A 222 3.10 -23.45 54.05
N VAL A 223 1.81 -23.73 53.90
CA VAL A 223 0.77 -23.11 54.74
C VAL A 223 0.80 -23.84 56.08
N CYS A 224 1.47 -23.24 57.07
CA CYS A 224 1.34 -23.65 58.46
C CYS A 224 -0.05 -23.23 58.95
N THR A 225 -1.00 -24.15 58.96
CA THR A 225 -2.30 -23.97 59.62
C THR A 225 -2.10 -24.03 61.13
N LEU A 226 -2.22 -22.90 61.82
CA LEU A 226 -2.34 -22.84 63.27
C LEU A 226 -3.68 -23.47 63.68
N SER A 227 -3.59 -24.62 64.34
CA SER A 227 -4.71 -25.31 64.98
C SER A 227 -5.17 -24.52 66.20
N THR A 228 -6.35 -23.89 66.11
CA THR A 228 -7.08 -23.39 67.28
C THR A 228 -8.31 -24.27 67.47
N GLN A 229 -8.27 -25.14 68.47
CA GLN A 229 -9.43 -25.89 68.96
C GLN A 229 -10.32 -24.93 69.75
N VAL A 230 -11.60 -24.77 69.38
CA VAL A 230 -12.67 -24.51 70.34
C VAL A 230 -13.99 -25.16 69.86
N LEU A 231 -14.40 -26.14 70.67
CA LEU A 231 -15.73 -26.70 70.95
C LEU A 231 -16.97 -26.28 70.12
N LEU A 232 -17.64 -27.29 69.56
CA LEU A 232 -19.08 -27.33 69.32
C LEU A 232 -19.80 -27.81 70.61
N PRO A 233 -20.87 -27.15 71.07
CA PRO A 233 -21.82 -27.76 71.99
C PRO A 233 -22.87 -28.58 71.23
N PHE A 234 -22.97 -29.85 71.62
CA PHE A 234 -24.13 -30.72 71.44
C PHE A 234 -25.40 -30.10 72.05
N PHE A 235 -26.58 -30.42 71.52
CA PHE A 235 -27.73 -31.00 72.27
C PHE A 235 -28.83 -31.44 71.26
N PHE A 236 -29.09 -32.75 71.14
CA PHE A 236 -30.35 -33.49 71.46
C PHE A 236 -31.66 -32.82 70.95
N GLY A 237 -32.59 -33.46 70.25
CA GLY A 237 -33.02 -34.86 70.25
C GLY A 237 -34.40 -34.97 70.91
N CYS A 238 -35.44 -35.23 70.12
CA CYS A 238 -36.71 -35.92 70.43
C CYS A 238 -37.32 -36.39 69.11
#